data_AF-A0A7D7LN06-F1
#
_entry.id   AF-A0A7D7LN06-F1
#
_cell.length_a   1.000
_cell.length_b   1.000
_cell.length_c   1.000
_cell.angle_alpha   90.00
_cell.angle_beta   90.00
_cell.angle_gamma   90.00
#
_symmetry.space_group_name_H-M   'P 1'
#
loop_
_entity.id
_entity.type
_entity.pdbx_description
1 polymer ?
#
loop_
_entity_poly.entity_id
_entity_poly.type
_entity_poly.pdbx_seq_one_letter_code
_entity_poly.pdbx_strand_id
1 'polypeptide(L)'
;PNIMHPVAKLSTALAAALMLSGCMPGEIRPTIGQQMETGDQRFGDLVFRQLAPNVWQHTSYLDMPGFGAVASNGLIVRDGGRV
;
A
#
# COMPACT_ATOMS: atom_id res chain seq x y z
N PRO A 1 -32.95 -49.77 -6.66
CA PRO A 1 -32.38 -48.86 -5.65
C PRO A 1 -31.09 -48.20 -6.19
N ASN A 2 -31.23 -46.97 -6.68
CA ASN A 2 -30.20 -46.16 -7.34
C ASN A 2 -29.07 -45.75 -6.37
N ILE A 3 -27.85 -46.25 -6.59
CA ILE A 3 -26.64 -45.83 -5.86
C ILE A 3 -25.71 -45.04 -6.81
N MET A 4 -26.27 -44.18 -7.67
CA MET A 4 -25.51 -43.48 -8.73
C MET A 4 -25.67 -41.95 -8.68
N HIS A 5 -25.89 -41.39 -7.49
CA HIS A 5 -26.08 -39.94 -7.30
C HIS A 5 -25.10 -39.19 -6.36
N PRO A 6 -24.30 -39.80 -5.45
CA PRO A 6 -23.46 -39.00 -4.55
C PRO A 6 -22.16 -38.52 -5.20
N VAL A 7 -21.64 -39.24 -6.22
CA VAL A 7 -20.32 -38.96 -6.81
C VAL A 7 -20.35 -37.72 -7.72
N ALA A 8 -21.43 -37.53 -8.49
CA ALA A 8 -21.55 -36.40 -9.42
C ALA A 8 -21.64 -35.03 -8.71
N LYS A 9 -22.20 -34.99 -7.49
CA LYS A 9 -22.34 -33.77 -6.69
C LYS A 9 -21.02 -33.36 -6.02
N LEU A 10 -20.17 -34.32 -5.69
CA LEU A 10 -18.86 -34.06 -5.08
C LEU A 10 -17.88 -33.44 -6.08
N SER A 11 -17.92 -33.89 -7.35
CA SER A 11 -17.06 -33.38 -8.42
C SER A 11 -17.36 -31.95 -8.85
N THR A 12 -18.63 -31.53 -8.77
CA THR A 12 -19.04 -30.15 -9.12
C THR A 12 -18.64 -29.14 -8.05
N ALA A 13 -18.67 -29.51 -6.77
CA ALA A 13 -18.23 -28.65 -5.68
C ALA A 13 -16.70 -28.39 -5.72
N LEU A 14 -15.91 -29.40 -6.07
CA LEU A 14 -14.45 -29.26 -6.15
C LEU A 14 -14.01 -28.39 -7.34
N ALA A 15 -14.70 -28.49 -8.48
CA ALA A 15 -14.44 -27.66 -9.65
C ALA A 15 -14.77 -26.17 -9.40
N ALA A 16 -15.83 -25.87 -8.64
CA ALA A 16 -16.17 -24.51 -8.26
C ALA A 16 -15.14 -23.88 -7.30
N ALA A 17 -14.59 -24.66 -6.36
CA ALA A 17 -13.57 -24.20 -5.42
C ALA A 17 -12.22 -23.88 -6.11
N LEU A 18 -11.87 -24.63 -7.16
CA LEU A 18 -10.65 -24.39 -7.96
C LEU A 18 -10.73 -23.14 -8.85
N MET A 19 -11.93 -22.64 -9.16
CA MET A 19 -12.11 -21.42 -9.95
C MET A 19 -11.95 -20.14 -9.11
N LEU A 20 -11.97 -20.24 -7.78
CA LEU A 20 -11.82 -19.10 -6.86
C LEU A 20 -10.36 -18.78 -6.48
N SER A 21 -9.40 -19.67 -6.77
CA SER A 21 -7.98 -19.44 -6.50
C SER A 21 -7.28 -18.59 -7.57
N GLY A 22 -7.98 -18.21 -8.65
CA GLY A 22 -7.44 -17.39 -9.74
C GLY A 22 -7.39 -15.89 -9.48
N CYS A 23 -8.09 -15.39 -8.45
CA CYS A 23 -7.98 -13.98 -8.04
C CYS A 23 -6.79 -13.83 -7.09
N MET A 24 -5.57 -13.90 -7.61
CA MET A 24 -4.45 -13.25 -6.93
C MET A 24 -4.70 -11.75 -7.05
N PRO A 25 -4.88 -11.00 -5.95
CA PRO A 25 -4.92 -9.54 -6.02
C PRO A 25 -3.61 -9.11 -6.67
N GLY A 26 -3.69 -8.54 -7.87
CA GLY A 26 -2.52 -7.97 -8.53
C GLY A 26 -1.85 -7.00 -7.56
N GLU A 27 -0.53 -7.13 -7.39
CA GLU A 27 0.23 -6.30 -6.47
C GLU A 27 0.00 -4.82 -6.82
N ILE A 28 -0.64 -4.07 -5.91
CA ILE A 28 -0.91 -2.66 -6.11
C ILE A 28 0.45 -1.95 -6.00
N ARG A 29 1.00 -1.54 -7.14
CA ARG A 29 2.23 -0.73 -7.26
C ARG A 29 1.87 0.71 -7.62
N PRO A 30 1.23 1.47 -6.71
CA PRO A 30 0.92 2.87 -6.95
C PRO A 30 2.21 3.67 -7.05
N THR A 31 2.21 4.72 -7.87
CA THR A 31 3.30 5.69 -7.86
C THR A 31 3.33 6.41 -6.51
N ILE A 32 4.50 6.91 -6.08
CA ILE A 32 4.61 7.69 -4.82
C ILE A 32 3.61 8.86 -4.83
N GLY A 33 3.40 9.49 -5.98
CA GLY A 33 2.39 10.55 -6.12
C GLY A 33 0.97 10.08 -5.78
N GLN A 34 0.57 8.93 -6.31
CA GLN A 34 -0.75 8.33 -6.03
C GLN A 34 -0.88 7.83 -4.58
N GLN A 35 0.21 7.35 -3.97
CA GLN A 35 0.16 6.99 -2.56
C GLN A 35 0.01 8.22 -1.67
N MET A 36 0.64 9.35 -2.02
CA MET A 36 0.63 10.55 -1.20
C MET A 36 -0.56 11.47 -1.46
N GLU A 37 -1.29 11.29 -2.57
CA GLU A 37 -2.66 11.84 -2.72
C GLU A 37 -3.61 11.31 -1.63
N THR A 38 -3.36 10.12 -1.08
CA THR A 38 -4.17 9.57 0.03
C THR A 38 -3.82 10.17 1.40
N GLY A 39 -2.76 10.99 1.48
CA GLY A 39 -2.37 11.74 2.67
C GLY A 39 -0.88 11.63 3.00
N ASP A 40 -0.52 12.14 4.17
CA ASP A 40 0.85 12.09 4.68
C ASP A 40 1.31 10.65 4.91
N GLN A 41 2.51 10.31 4.45
CA GLN A 41 3.13 9.03 4.71
C GLN A 41 4.02 9.10 5.94
N ARG A 42 3.85 8.14 6.85
CA ARG A 42 4.79 7.92 7.95
C ARG A 42 5.79 6.85 7.55
N PHE A 43 7.07 7.15 7.75
CA PHE A 43 8.15 6.21 7.54
C PHE A 43 9.15 6.34 8.70
N GLY A 44 9.17 5.32 9.57
CA GLY A 44 9.82 5.43 10.88
C GLY A 44 9.28 6.64 11.65
N ASP A 45 10.18 7.48 12.14
CA ASP A 45 9.86 8.70 12.89
C ASP A 45 9.73 9.96 12.00
N LEU A 46 9.77 9.79 10.67
CA LEU A 46 9.61 10.88 9.71
C LEU A 46 8.20 10.87 9.12
N VAL A 47 7.75 12.08 8.78
CA VAL A 47 6.52 12.31 8.01
C VAL A 47 6.89 12.89 6.66
N PHE A 48 6.35 12.30 5.60
CA PHE A 48 6.48 12.79 4.24
C PHE A 48 5.14 13.32 3.77
N ARG A 49 5.15 14.53 3.22
CA ARG A 49 3.98 15.16 2.61
C ARG A 49 4.32 15.60 1.20
N GLN A 50 3.50 15.23 0.23
CA GLN A 50 3.64 15.79 -1.10
C GLN A 50 3.05 17.21 -1.11
N LEU A 51 3.84 18.19 -1.51
CA LEU A 51 3.40 19.59 -1.61
C LEU A 51 2.97 19.95 -3.04
N ALA A 52 3.60 19.33 -4.04
CA ALA A 52 3.31 19.50 -5.46
C ALA A 52 3.76 18.24 -6.22
N PRO A 53 3.39 18.07 -7.50
CA PRO A 53 4.03 17.07 -8.34
C PRO A 53 5.56 17.18 -8.25
N ASN A 54 6.23 16.08 -7.93
CA ASN A 54 7.68 15.98 -7.77
C ASN A 54 8.31 16.73 -6.58
N VAL A 55 7.52 17.29 -5.66
CA VAL A 55 8.04 17.99 -4.48
C VAL A 55 7.43 17.40 -3.22
N TRP A 56 8.29 16.95 -2.32
CA TRP A 56 7.90 16.39 -1.03
C TRP A 56 8.58 17.14 0.09
N GLN A 57 7.84 17.40 1.16
CA GLN A 57 8.41 17.81 2.43
C GLN A 57 8.67 16.56 3.26
N HIS A 58 9.87 16.45 3.84
CA HIS A 58 10.12 15.53 4.93
C HIS A 58 10.18 16.31 6.25
N THR A 59 9.52 15.77 7.27
CA THR A 59 9.46 16.35 8.61
C THR A 59 10.04 15.34 9.60
N SER A 60 11.07 15.75 10.34
CA SER A 60 11.65 15.00 11.45
C SER A 60 11.42 15.74 12.76
N TYR A 61 11.39 15.01 13.87
CA TYR A 61 11.17 15.57 15.20
C TYR A 61 12.37 15.32 16.10
N LEU A 62 12.76 16.33 16.89
CA LEU A 62 13.71 16.19 17.98
C LEU A 62 12.99 16.49 19.31
N ASP A 63 12.97 15.52 20.21
CA ASP A 63 12.44 15.73 21.56
C ASP A 63 13.43 16.54 22.39
N MET A 64 13.01 17.72 22.83
CA MET A 64 13.74 18.55 23.76
C MET A 64 13.04 18.52 25.13
N PRO A 65 13.68 17.97 26.18
CA PRO A 65 13.11 17.94 27.53
C PRO A 65 12.65 19.33 27.97
N GLY A 66 11.37 19.45 28.36
CA GLY A 66 10.74 20.71 28.76
C GLY A 66 10.12 21.54 27.64
N PHE A 67 10.41 21.24 26.36
CA PHE A 67 9.87 21.95 25.19
C PHE A 67 9.02 21.05 24.28
N GLY A 68 9.16 19.73 24.41
CA GLY A 68 8.48 18.75 23.57
C GLY A 68 9.20 18.50 22.24
N ALA A 69 8.50 17.86 21.31
CA ALA A 69 8.99 17.52 19.99
C ALA A 69 9.07 18.76 19.09
N VAL A 70 10.27 19.09 18.60
CA VAL A 70 10.47 20.19 17.66
C VAL A 70 10.63 19.66 16.24
N ALA A 71 9.74 20.13 15.36
CA ALA A 71 9.73 19.75 13.95
C ALA A 71 10.81 20.50 13.16
N SER A 72 11.49 19.78 12.28
CA SER A 72 12.36 20.33 11.23
C SER A 72 11.89 19.82 9.87
N ASN A 73 11.73 20.74 8.91
CA ASN A 73 11.21 20.45 7.58
C ASN A 73 12.30 20.65 6.54
N GLY A 74 12.48 19.66 5.66
CA GLY A 74 13.26 19.80 4.44
C GLY A 74 12.46 19.39 3.21
N LEU A 75 13.02 19.65 2.03
CA LEU A 75 12.37 19.37 0.75
C LEU A 75 13.16 18.33 -0.05
N ILE A 76 12.43 17.40 -0.66
CA ILE A 76 12.91 16.47 -1.68
C ILE A 76 12.25 16.89 -2.98
N VAL A 77 13.08 17.16 -4.00
CA VAL A 77 12.60 17.56 -5.33
C VAL A 77 13.10 16.53 -6.34
N ARG A 78 12.18 15.89 -7.06
CA ARG A 78 12.53 15.05 -8.20
C ARG A 78 12.63 15.93 -9.43
N ASP A 79 13.87 16.22 -9.84
CA ASP A 79 14.17 16.89 -11.10
C ASP A 79 14.65 15.87 -12.14
N GLY A 80 13.82 15.57 -13.14
CA GLY A 80 14.09 14.55 -14.16
C GLY A 80 14.14 13.10 -13.63
N GLY A 81 15.10 12.32 -14.15
CA GLY A 81 15.41 10.94 -13.74
C GLY A 81 15.13 9.87 -14.81
N ARG A 82 16.19 9.38 -15.48
CA ARG A 82 16.26 7.97 -15.95
C ARG A 82 16.51 7.11 -14.72
N VAL A 83 15.71 6.05 -14.55
CA VAL A 83 16.10 4.86 -13.78
C VAL A 83 16.94 3.95 -14.66
#